data_AF-A0A973YMZ1-F1
#
_entry.id   AF-A0A973YMZ1-F1
#
_cell.length_a   1.000
_cell.length_b   1.000
_cell.length_c   1.000
_cell.angle_alpha   90.00
_cell.angle_beta   90.00
_cell.angle_gamma   90.00
#
_symmetry.space_group_name_H-M   'P 1'
#
loop_
_entity.id
_entity.type
_entity.pdbx_description
1 polymer ?
#
loop_
_entity_poly.entity_id
_entity_poly.type
_entity_poly.pdbx_seq_one_letter_code
_entity_poly.pdbx_strand_id
1 'polypeptide(L)'
;MTAAADTVAAAAEFIDRTLQNEGAWYRADDVGHRLGGVLASYGSSVGAVRGTVRDALRKFKDLDHDGTVMLASALWGQPKPGARPVFERRLAAVVLMQSNIRLLRHSDLTRLEGFLRSAQARELAAPLLADVLVPLLAGLGERERQRADVVLARWRDDPDPQLQAAADTLGKDLTL
;
A
#
# COMPACT_ATOMS: atom_id res chain seq x y z
N MET A 1 7.24 -23.41 -0.89
CA MET A 1 6.69 -22.22 -0.20
C MET A 1 7.78 -21.40 0.49
N THR A 2 8.81 -22.00 1.09
CA THR A 2 9.91 -21.28 1.78
C THR A 2 10.65 -20.28 0.87
N ALA A 3 11.01 -20.68 -0.35
CA ALA A 3 11.75 -19.81 -1.27
C ALA A 3 11.02 -18.50 -1.66
N ALA A 4 9.69 -18.54 -1.78
CA ALA A 4 8.88 -17.35 -2.07
C ALA A 4 8.82 -16.41 -0.86
N ALA A 5 8.65 -16.96 0.34
CA ALA A 5 8.70 -16.19 1.58
C ALA A 5 10.09 -15.57 1.81
N ASP A 6 11.17 -16.29 1.52
CA ASP A 6 12.55 -15.80 1.60
C ASP A 6 12.79 -14.65 0.61
N THR A 7 12.25 -14.77 -0.60
CA THR A 7 12.32 -13.71 -1.63
C THR A 7 11.57 -12.47 -1.19
N VAL A 8 10.37 -12.62 -0.63
CA VAL A 8 9.58 -11.50 -0.08
C VAL A 8 10.32 -10.83 1.08
N ALA A 9 10.89 -11.61 2.00
CA ALA A 9 11.66 -11.07 3.12
C ALA A 9 12.90 -10.29 2.63
N ALA A 10 13.65 -10.85 1.67
CA ALA A 10 14.80 -10.20 1.07
C ALA A 10 14.43 -8.92 0.31
N ALA A 11 13.28 -8.91 -0.38
CA ALA A 11 12.76 -7.72 -1.05
C ALA A 11 12.33 -6.64 -0.05
N ALA A 12 11.65 -7.02 1.03
CA ALA A 12 11.25 -6.09 2.08
C ALA A 12 12.48 -5.47 2.78
N GLU A 13 13.49 -6.28 3.09
CA GLU A 13 14.75 -5.80 3.68
C GLU A 13 15.51 -4.87 2.73
N PHE A 14 15.59 -5.24 1.44
CA PHE A 14 16.23 -4.40 0.43
C PHE A 14 15.57 -3.02 0.32
N ILE A 15 14.23 -2.98 0.25
CA ILE A 15 13.48 -1.73 0.20
C ILE A 15 13.72 -0.92 1.48
N ASP A 16 13.56 -1.54 2.65
CA ASP A 16 13.74 -0.87 3.94
C ASP A 16 15.13 -0.25 4.09
N ARG A 17 16.18 -1.01 3.79
CA ARG A 17 17.56 -0.54 3.87
C ARG A 17 17.84 0.60 2.90
N THR A 18 17.34 0.49 1.67
CA THR A 18 17.54 1.52 0.65
C THR A 18 16.85 2.82 1.06
N LEU A 19 15.62 2.75 1.57
CA LEU A 19 14.90 3.93 2.06
C LEU A 19 15.62 4.59 3.25
N GLN A 20 16.14 3.80 4.20
CA GLN A 20 16.94 4.33 5.30
C GLN A 20 18.18 5.09 4.79
N ASN A 21 18.87 4.55 3.78
CA ASN A 21 20.07 5.16 3.21
C ASN A 21 19.76 6.47 2.43
N GLU A 22 18.60 6.54 1.77
CA GLU A 22 18.10 7.74 1.06
C GLU A 22 17.43 8.77 1.99
N GLY A 23 17.28 8.40 3.27
CA GLY A 23 16.65 9.19 4.31
C GLY A 23 17.45 10.43 4.68
N ALA A 24 16.76 11.42 5.24
CA ALA A 24 17.40 12.57 5.85
C ALA A 24 16.64 12.99 7.10
N TRP A 25 17.37 13.20 8.20
CA TRP A 25 16.78 13.44 9.52
C TRP A 25 15.85 14.65 9.55
N TYR A 26 16.17 15.75 8.86
CA TYR A 26 15.32 16.95 8.82
C TYR A 26 14.00 16.67 8.08
N ARG A 27 14.03 15.90 6.98
CA ARG A 27 12.81 15.46 6.29
C ARG A 27 11.99 14.51 7.17
N ALA A 28 12.65 13.65 7.93
CA ALA A 28 11.99 12.73 8.83
C ALA A 28 11.25 13.47 9.96
N ASP A 29 11.87 14.51 10.51
CA ASP A 29 11.27 15.37 11.53
C ASP A 29 10.08 16.17 10.97
N ASP A 30 10.20 16.73 9.77
CA ASP A 30 9.10 17.42 9.08
C ASP A 30 7.88 16.51 8.87
N VAL A 31 8.12 15.25 8.43
CA VAL A 31 7.06 14.26 8.26
C VAL A 31 6.46 13.89 9.62
N GLY A 32 7.29 13.69 10.65
CA GLY A 32 6.84 13.40 12.01
C GLY A 32 5.89 14.47 12.55
N HIS A 33 6.26 15.75 12.40
CA HIS A 33 5.42 16.88 12.79
C HIS A 33 4.11 16.92 12.01
N ARG A 34 4.17 16.79 10.67
CA ARG A 34 2.97 16.84 9.82
C ARG A 34 1.98 15.71 10.12
N LEU A 35 2.48 14.52 10.44
CA LEU A 35 1.66 13.33 10.71
C LEU A 35 1.32 13.14 12.20
N GLY A 36 1.66 14.09 13.07
CA GLY A 36 1.37 14.00 14.51
C GLY A 36 2.06 12.83 15.21
N GLY A 37 3.19 12.34 14.67
CA GLY A 37 3.99 11.27 15.29
C GLY A 37 3.37 9.86 15.28
N VAL A 38 2.24 9.65 14.61
CA VAL A 38 1.57 8.33 14.53
C VAL A 38 2.38 7.31 13.72
N LEU A 39 3.19 7.80 12.78
CA LEU A 39 4.15 7.02 11.99
C LEU A 39 5.57 7.49 12.25
N ALA A 40 6.51 6.55 12.21
CA ALA A 40 7.91 6.90 12.04
C ALA A 40 8.18 7.31 10.59
N SER A 41 9.29 8.00 10.35
CA SER A 41 9.73 8.39 9.02
C SER A 41 11.25 8.23 8.90
N TYR A 42 11.70 7.76 7.74
CA TYR A 42 13.11 7.80 7.35
C TYR A 42 13.46 9.13 6.68
N GLY A 43 12.46 9.88 6.24
CA GLY A 43 12.60 11.14 5.54
C GLY A 43 12.95 10.98 4.07
N SER A 44 12.84 9.78 3.48
CA SER A 44 13.13 9.55 2.05
C SER A 44 12.11 10.27 1.18
N SER A 45 12.56 10.86 0.06
CA SER A 45 11.63 11.55 -0.85
C SER A 45 10.70 10.57 -1.56
N VAL A 46 9.55 11.04 -2.05
CA VAL A 46 8.64 10.22 -2.87
C VAL A 46 9.34 9.68 -4.13
N GLY A 47 10.27 10.46 -4.71
CA GLY A 47 11.10 10.01 -5.83
C GLY A 47 12.01 8.85 -5.45
N ALA A 48 12.63 8.90 -4.28
CA ALA A 48 13.45 7.81 -3.74
C ALA A 48 12.61 6.56 -3.46
N VAL A 49 11.39 6.71 -2.95
CA VAL A 49 10.45 5.58 -2.75
C VAL A 49 10.12 4.90 -4.08
N ARG A 50 9.74 5.68 -5.10
CA ARG A 50 9.45 5.12 -6.44
C ARG A 50 10.66 4.45 -7.08
N GLY A 51 11.83 5.08 -7.00
CA GLY A 51 13.08 4.52 -7.49
C GLY A 51 13.42 3.19 -6.82
N THR A 52 13.31 3.15 -5.48
CA THR A 52 13.58 1.95 -4.68
C THR A 52 12.65 0.79 -5.04
N VAL A 53 11.34 1.04 -5.16
CA VAL A 53 10.36 0.00 -5.55
C VAL A 53 10.63 -0.51 -6.96
N ARG A 54 10.91 0.38 -7.91
CA ARG A 54 11.29 0.00 -9.28
C ARG A 54 12.53 -0.88 -9.30
N ASP A 55 13.55 -0.51 -8.53
CA ASP A 55 14.81 -1.24 -8.49
C ASP A 55 14.63 -2.61 -7.80
N ALA A 56 13.78 -2.68 -6.78
CA ALA A 56 13.36 -3.94 -6.16
C ALA A 56 12.65 -4.87 -7.16
N LEU A 57 11.66 -4.36 -7.91
CA LEU A 57 10.95 -5.15 -8.94
C LEU A 57 11.90 -5.65 -10.05
N ARG A 58 12.94 -4.89 -10.38
CA ARG A 58 13.98 -5.32 -11.32
C ARG A 58 14.87 -6.43 -10.76
N LYS A 59 15.15 -6.39 -9.45
CA LYS A 59 16.03 -7.32 -8.75
C LYS A 59 15.34 -8.63 -8.38
N PHE A 60 14.07 -8.56 -7.97
CA PHE A 60 13.26 -9.69 -7.52
C PHE A 60 12.15 -9.96 -8.55
N LYS A 61 12.52 -10.56 -9.68
CA LYS A 61 11.69 -10.64 -10.90
C LYS A 61 10.50 -11.61 -10.82
N ASP A 62 10.49 -12.49 -9.82
CA ASP A 62 9.52 -13.60 -9.71
C ASP A 62 8.44 -13.32 -8.65
N LEU A 63 8.09 -12.05 -8.42
CA LEU A 63 6.97 -11.69 -7.57
C LEU A 63 5.66 -11.90 -8.33
N ASP A 64 5.03 -13.04 -8.09
CA ASP A 64 3.66 -13.32 -8.52
C ASP A 64 2.65 -12.53 -7.67
N HIS A 65 1.36 -12.82 -7.86
CA HIS A 65 0.27 -12.20 -7.10
C HIS A 65 0.47 -12.36 -5.58
N ASP A 66 0.71 -13.58 -5.11
CA ASP A 66 0.84 -13.88 -3.68
C ASP A 66 2.08 -13.18 -3.10
N GLY A 67 3.22 -13.24 -3.80
CA GLY A 67 4.44 -12.55 -3.42
C GLY A 67 4.28 -11.04 -3.36
N THR A 68 3.57 -10.44 -4.32
CA THR A 68 3.28 -9.00 -4.35
C THR A 68 2.43 -8.58 -3.14
N VAL A 69 1.36 -9.32 -2.87
CA VAL A 69 0.43 -9.05 -1.76
C VAL A 69 1.11 -9.27 -0.39
N MET A 70 1.96 -10.30 -0.28
CA MET A 70 2.77 -10.55 0.90
C MET A 70 3.80 -9.43 1.13
N LEU A 71 4.51 -9.00 0.09
CA LEU A 71 5.48 -7.90 0.19
C LEU A 71 4.81 -6.58 0.57
N ALA A 72 3.68 -6.25 -0.05
CA ALA A 72 2.89 -5.07 0.32
C ALA A 72 2.50 -5.10 1.80
N SER A 73 2.10 -6.26 2.32
CA SER A 73 1.77 -6.44 3.74
C SER A 73 2.98 -6.25 4.66
N ALA A 74 4.12 -6.82 4.29
CA ALA A 74 5.37 -6.69 5.05
C ALA A 74 5.86 -5.23 5.10
N LEU A 75 5.71 -4.50 4.01
CA LEU A 75 6.03 -3.07 3.94
C LEU A 75 5.04 -2.23 4.75
N TRP A 76 3.75 -2.58 4.74
CA TRP A 76 2.71 -1.85 5.45
C TRP A 76 2.82 -1.94 6.99
N GLY A 77 3.27 -3.10 7.46
CA GLY A 77 3.45 -3.42 8.87
C GLY A 77 4.64 -2.73 9.53
N GLN A 78 4.97 -3.18 10.74
CA GLN A 78 6.14 -2.70 11.48
C GLN A 78 7.42 -3.30 10.87
N PRO A 79 8.51 -2.53 10.74
CA PRO A 79 9.78 -3.02 10.21
C PRO A 79 10.44 -4.10 11.09
N LYS A 80 10.18 -4.03 12.40
CA LYS A 80 10.62 -4.98 13.41
C LYS A 80 9.65 -4.97 14.59
N PRO A 81 9.57 -6.05 15.39
CA PRO A 81 8.71 -6.10 16.56
C PRO A 81 8.95 -4.91 17.50
N GLY A 82 7.87 -4.23 17.91
CA GLY A 82 7.91 -3.09 18.83
C GLY A 82 8.29 -1.75 18.18
N ALA A 83 8.58 -1.71 16.88
CA ALA A 83 8.77 -0.46 16.16
C ALA A 83 7.43 0.13 15.68
N ARG A 84 7.39 1.45 15.46
CA ARG A 84 6.25 2.08 14.78
C ARG A 84 6.28 1.72 13.29
N PRO A 85 5.11 1.63 12.63
CA PRO A 85 5.05 1.60 11.17
C PRO A 85 5.72 2.85 10.59
N VAL A 86 6.35 2.71 9.43
CA VAL A 86 7.13 3.77 8.79
C VAL A 86 6.39 4.28 7.56
N PHE A 87 6.27 5.60 7.45
CA PHE A 87 5.57 6.27 6.36
C PHE A 87 6.09 5.85 4.98
N GLU A 88 7.40 5.89 4.76
CA GLU A 88 8.00 5.56 3.46
C GLU A 88 7.84 4.09 3.11
N ARG A 89 7.82 3.18 4.09
CA ARG A 89 7.54 1.76 3.85
C ARG A 89 6.09 1.55 3.39
N ARG A 90 5.13 2.21 4.06
CA ARG A 90 3.72 2.16 3.64
C ARG A 90 3.51 2.77 2.26
N LEU A 91 4.16 3.89 1.98
CA LEU A 91 4.13 4.51 0.66
C LEU A 91 4.76 3.57 -0.40
N ALA A 92 5.85 2.88 -0.07
CA ALA A 92 6.43 1.86 -0.95
C ALA A 92 5.45 0.72 -1.24
N ALA A 93 4.64 0.29 -0.27
CA ALA A 93 3.58 -0.69 -0.49
C ALA A 93 2.52 -0.19 -1.49
N VAL A 94 2.09 1.07 -1.38
CA VAL A 94 1.16 1.69 -2.35
C VAL A 94 1.76 1.68 -3.76
N VAL A 95 3.01 2.16 -3.91
CA VAL A 95 3.71 2.20 -5.19
C VAL A 95 3.93 0.81 -5.77
N LEU A 96 4.22 -0.18 -4.93
CA LEU A 96 4.38 -1.59 -5.32
C LEU A 96 3.07 -2.14 -5.92
N MET A 97 1.94 -1.91 -5.25
CA MET A 97 0.63 -2.36 -5.71
C MET A 97 0.20 -1.64 -6.98
N GLN A 98 0.41 -0.32 -7.06
CA GLN A 98 0.17 0.46 -8.28
C GLN A 98 0.97 -0.10 -9.46
N SER A 99 2.25 -0.42 -9.26
CA SER A 99 3.14 -0.95 -10.31
C SER A 99 2.74 -2.35 -10.78
N ASN A 100 1.99 -3.09 -9.96
CA ASN A 100 1.57 -4.47 -10.21
C ASN A 100 0.05 -4.60 -10.26
N ILE A 101 -0.66 -3.54 -10.65
CA ILE A 101 -2.13 -3.50 -10.58
C ILE A 101 -2.80 -4.68 -11.28
N ARG A 102 -2.22 -5.16 -12.39
CA ARG A 102 -2.75 -6.28 -13.19
C ARG A 102 -2.68 -7.63 -12.48
N LEU A 103 -1.88 -7.74 -11.43
CA LEU A 103 -1.82 -8.94 -10.60
C LEU A 103 -2.90 -8.94 -9.53
N LEU A 104 -3.41 -7.76 -9.13
CA LEU A 104 -4.39 -7.64 -8.05
C LEU A 104 -5.76 -8.16 -8.46
N ARG A 105 -6.52 -8.64 -7.47
CA ARG A 105 -7.81 -9.30 -7.64
C ARG A 105 -8.83 -8.72 -6.67
N HIS A 106 -10.11 -8.97 -6.92
CA HIS A 106 -11.19 -8.54 -6.02
C HIS A 106 -11.01 -9.06 -4.58
N SER A 107 -10.38 -10.22 -4.38
CA SER A 107 -10.10 -10.79 -3.06
C SER A 107 -9.14 -9.94 -2.22
N ASP A 108 -8.30 -9.12 -2.85
CA ASP A 108 -7.35 -8.24 -2.16
C ASP A 108 -8.03 -7.05 -1.49
N LEU A 109 -9.30 -6.75 -1.82
CA LEU A 109 -10.06 -5.67 -1.20
C LEU A 109 -10.09 -5.80 0.32
N THR A 110 -10.18 -7.01 0.86
CA THR A 110 -10.12 -7.25 2.32
C THR A 110 -8.82 -6.73 2.94
N ARG A 111 -7.70 -6.88 2.22
CA ARG A 111 -6.39 -6.41 2.69
C ARG A 111 -6.26 -4.90 2.52
N LEU A 112 -6.71 -4.38 1.37
CA LEU A 112 -6.72 -2.95 1.08
C LEU A 112 -7.63 -2.18 2.05
N GLU A 113 -8.72 -2.80 2.53
CA GLU A 113 -9.54 -2.30 3.63
C GLU A 113 -8.69 -2.11 4.89
N GLY A 114 -7.96 -3.16 5.30
CA GLY A 114 -7.07 -3.10 6.45
C GLY A 114 -5.98 -2.02 6.30
N PHE A 115 -5.48 -1.81 5.08
CA PHE A 115 -4.57 -0.71 4.79
C PHE A 115 -5.25 0.64 4.95
N LEU A 116 -6.43 0.87 4.37
CA LEU A 116 -7.18 2.11 4.58
C LEU A 116 -7.39 2.39 6.07
N ARG A 117 -7.99 1.46 6.82
CA ARG A 117 -8.25 1.63 8.26
C ARG A 117 -7.00 2.00 9.06
N SER A 118 -5.85 1.45 8.67
CA SER A 118 -4.59 1.66 9.37
C SER A 118 -3.69 2.71 8.75
N ALA A 119 -4.09 3.40 7.68
CA ALA A 119 -3.25 4.36 6.94
C ALA A 119 -2.75 5.50 7.82
N GLN A 120 -3.58 6.01 8.72
CA GLN A 120 -3.25 7.05 9.72
C GLN A 120 -2.74 8.38 9.14
N ALA A 121 -2.71 8.51 7.80
CA ALA A 121 -2.26 9.69 7.07
C ALA A 121 -3.02 9.78 5.75
N ARG A 122 -3.52 10.98 5.41
CA ARG A 122 -4.20 11.22 4.14
C ARG A 122 -3.26 10.98 2.95
N GLU A 123 -1.99 11.26 3.13
CA GLU A 123 -0.91 11.06 2.17
C GLU A 123 -0.64 9.58 1.85
N LEU A 124 -1.19 8.64 2.65
CA LEU A 124 -1.22 7.22 2.34
C LEU A 124 -2.59 6.78 1.83
N ALA A 125 -3.68 7.24 2.45
CA ALA A 125 -5.03 6.87 2.08
C ALA A 125 -5.41 7.38 0.67
N ALA A 126 -5.03 8.60 0.31
CA ALA A 126 -5.34 9.20 -0.99
C ALA A 126 -4.72 8.45 -2.18
N PRO A 127 -3.39 8.17 -2.22
CA PRO A 127 -2.83 7.39 -3.32
C PRO A 127 -3.28 5.92 -3.27
N LEU A 128 -3.53 5.33 -2.10
CA LEU A 128 -4.13 3.99 -2.02
C LEU A 128 -5.51 3.94 -2.69
N LEU A 129 -6.30 5.01 -2.56
CA LEU A 129 -7.60 5.13 -3.22
C LEU A 129 -7.46 5.37 -4.73
N ALA A 130 -6.77 6.45 -5.09
CA ALA A 130 -6.71 6.94 -6.47
C ALA A 130 -5.81 6.10 -7.39
N ASP A 131 -4.68 5.60 -6.88
CA ASP A 131 -3.68 4.91 -7.70
C ASP A 131 -3.76 3.38 -7.60
N VAL A 132 -4.49 2.83 -6.63
CA VAL A 132 -4.63 1.38 -6.43
C VAL A 132 -6.09 0.92 -6.51
N LEU A 133 -6.99 1.43 -5.66
CA LEU A 133 -8.36 0.93 -5.62
C LEU A 133 -9.16 1.29 -6.88
N VAL A 134 -9.07 2.53 -7.37
CA VAL A 134 -9.75 2.93 -8.61
C VAL A 134 -9.28 2.08 -9.81
N PRO A 135 -7.97 1.97 -10.12
CA PRO A 135 -7.51 1.15 -11.23
C PRO A 135 -7.78 -0.34 -11.07
N LEU A 136 -7.72 -0.88 -9.83
CA LEU A 136 -8.08 -2.26 -9.54
C LEU A 136 -9.52 -2.53 -9.99
N LEU A 137 -10.47 -1.73 -9.50
CA LEU A 137 -11.89 -1.94 -9.79
C LEU A 137 -12.23 -1.76 -11.26
N ALA A 138 -11.59 -0.79 -11.93
CA ALA A 138 -11.73 -0.57 -13.37
C ALA A 138 -11.20 -1.76 -14.20
N GLY A 139 -10.23 -2.51 -13.68
CA GLY A 139 -9.63 -3.67 -14.34
C GLY A 139 -10.35 -5.01 -14.10
N LEU A 140 -11.34 -5.06 -13.21
CA LEU A 140 -12.05 -6.30 -12.88
C LEU A 140 -13.03 -6.71 -14.00
N GLY A 141 -13.10 -8.01 -14.29
CA GLY A 141 -14.17 -8.56 -15.12
C GLY A 141 -15.54 -8.52 -14.42
N GLU A 142 -16.64 -8.65 -15.17
CA GLU A 142 -18.02 -8.50 -14.67
C GLU A 142 -18.30 -9.28 -13.38
N ARG A 143 -17.95 -10.58 -13.35
CA ARG A 143 -18.18 -11.43 -12.18
C ARG A 143 -17.37 -11.00 -10.96
N GLU A 144 -16.14 -10.56 -11.16
CA GLU A 144 -15.30 -10.08 -10.07
C GLU A 144 -15.77 -8.71 -9.57
N ARG A 145 -16.27 -7.89 -10.48
CA ARG A 145 -16.87 -6.58 -10.16
C ARG A 145 -18.09 -6.73 -9.27
N GLN A 146 -19.00 -7.66 -9.58
CA GLN A 146 -20.15 -7.96 -8.72
C GLN A 146 -19.73 -8.35 -7.30
N ARG A 147 -18.64 -9.11 -7.15
CA ARG A 147 -18.09 -9.47 -5.83
C ARG A 147 -17.47 -8.27 -5.12
N ALA A 148 -16.75 -7.42 -5.85
CA ALA A 148 -16.23 -6.18 -5.32
C ALA A 148 -17.34 -5.25 -4.82
N ASP A 149 -18.47 -5.17 -5.52
CA ASP A 149 -19.61 -4.34 -5.13
C ASP A 149 -20.22 -4.74 -3.78
N VAL A 150 -20.25 -6.04 -3.48
CA VAL A 150 -20.66 -6.52 -2.14
C VAL A 150 -19.72 -6.01 -1.05
N VAL A 151 -18.40 -5.97 -1.32
CA VAL A 151 -17.43 -5.42 -0.37
C VAL A 151 -17.59 -3.91 -0.22
N LEU A 152 -17.76 -3.18 -1.32
CA LEU A 152 -17.95 -1.72 -1.29
C LEU A 152 -19.25 -1.32 -0.60
N ALA A 153 -20.33 -2.10 -0.77
CA ALA A 153 -21.57 -1.89 -0.03
C ALA A 153 -21.33 -2.00 1.49
N ARG A 154 -20.56 -3.00 1.93
CA ARG A 154 -20.17 -3.13 3.35
C ARG A 154 -19.33 -1.95 3.84
N TRP A 155 -18.44 -1.42 3.00
CA TRP A 155 -17.65 -0.23 3.37
C TRP A 155 -18.51 1.03 3.54
N ARG A 156 -19.59 1.20 2.75
CA ARG A 156 -20.53 2.31 2.93
C ARG A 156 -21.28 2.23 4.27
N ASP A 157 -21.60 1.02 4.69
CA ASP A 157 -22.31 0.78 5.95
C ASP A 157 -21.36 0.65 7.16
N ASP A 158 -20.04 0.74 6.95
CA ASP A 158 -19.04 0.60 8.00
C ASP A 158 -18.99 1.84 8.91
N PRO A 159 -18.75 1.72 10.23
CA PRO A 159 -18.62 2.87 11.11
C PRO A 159 -17.35 3.71 10.88
N ASP A 160 -16.36 3.21 10.12
CA ASP A 160 -15.14 3.95 9.81
C ASP A 160 -15.40 4.99 8.71
N PRO A 161 -15.31 6.31 9.02
CA PRO A 161 -15.61 7.37 8.06
C PRO A 161 -14.65 7.36 6.86
N GLN A 162 -13.44 6.82 7.01
CA GLN A 162 -12.50 6.71 5.91
C GLN A 162 -12.94 5.65 4.90
N LEU A 163 -13.52 4.54 5.37
CA LEU A 163 -14.07 3.52 4.47
C LEU A 163 -15.35 3.97 3.78
N GLN A 164 -16.22 4.67 4.52
CA GLN A 164 -17.41 5.29 3.93
C GLN A 164 -17.01 6.24 2.79
N ALA A 165 -16.08 7.17 3.05
CA ALA A 165 -15.59 8.12 2.06
C ALA A 165 -14.89 7.43 0.86
N ALA A 166 -14.15 6.35 1.10
CA ALA A 166 -13.55 5.56 0.03
C ALA A 166 -14.62 4.92 -0.84
N ALA A 167 -15.63 4.27 -0.25
CA ALA A 167 -16.70 3.60 -0.99
C ALA A 167 -17.59 4.58 -1.79
N ASP A 168 -17.79 5.79 -1.28
CA ASP A 168 -18.48 6.87 -1.99
C ASP A 168 -17.68 7.37 -3.20
N THR A 169 -16.37 7.54 -3.03
CA THR A 169 -15.48 7.94 -4.13
C THR A 169 -15.46 6.88 -5.23
N LEU A 170 -15.25 5.61 -4.84
CA LEU A 170 -15.22 4.49 -5.78
C LEU A 170 -16.57 4.27 -6.48
N GLY A 171 -17.69 4.58 -5.82
CA GLY A 171 -19.01 4.52 -6.46
C GLY A 171 -19.19 5.56 -7.57
N LYS A 172 -18.63 6.77 -7.41
CA LYS A 172 -18.73 7.86 -8.39
C LYS A 172 -17.81 7.64 -9.59
N ASP A 173 -16.57 7.23 -9.36
CA ASP A 173 -15.59 7.02 -10.43
C ASP A 173 -15.94 5.85 -11.36
N LEU A 174 -16.81 4.94 -10.92
CA LEU A 174 -17.25 3.77 -11.69
C LEU A 174 -18.61 3.94 -12.39
N THR A 175 -19.24 5.13 -12.25
CA THR A 175 -20.50 5.48 -12.95
C THR A 175 -20.29 6.45 -14.12
N LEU A 176 -19.04 6.83 -14.39
CA LEU A 176 -18.60 7.64 -15.54
C LEU A 176 -17.97 6.75 -16.61
#